data_AF-A0A093EXW0-F1
#
_entry.id   AF-A0A093EXW0-F1
#
_cell.length_a   1.000
_cell.length_b   1.000
_cell.length_c   1.000
_cell.angle_alpha   90.00
_cell.angle_beta   90.00
_cell.angle_gamma   90.00
#
_symmetry.space_group_name_H-M   'P 1'
#
loop_
_entity.id
_entity.type
_entity.pdbx_description
1 polymer ?
#
loop_
_entity_poly.entity_id
_entity_poly.type
_entity_poly.pdbx_seq_one_letter_code
_entity_poly.pdbx_strand_id
1 'polypeptide(L)'
;ALSNVPPLRNYFLEEENYKSIQRPPGDIMFLLVQRFGELMRKLWNPRNFKAHVSPHEMLQAVVLCSKKNFQITKQGDGVDFLSWFLNALHSALGGTKKKKKKLGFLPPWGGSPGPPTSELSVPQPAEEKAQLLQNSEYQEMMVESTFMYLTLDLPTAPLYKDEKEQLIIPQVPLFSILAKFNGATEKEYKTYKENFLKRFQLTKLPPYLIFCIKRFTKNNFFVEKNPTIVNFPIT
;
A
#
# COMPACT_ATOMS: atom_id res chain seq x y z
N ALA A 1 13.09 -3.09 4.13
CA ALA A 1 11.94 -2.20 4.42
C ALA A 1 11.32 -2.56 5.77
N LEU A 2 10.63 -3.70 5.89
CA LEU A 2 9.98 -4.10 7.16
C LEU A 2 10.95 -4.42 8.30
N SER A 3 12.17 -4.85 7.98
CA SER A 3 13.23 -5.16 8.97
C SER A 3 13.62 -3.98 9.86
N ASN A 4 13.57 -2.76 9.32
CA ASN A 4 14.03 -1.55 9.98
C ASN A 4 12.90 -0.77 10.65
N VAL A 5 11.68 -1.31 10.68
CA VAL A 5 10.55 -0.74 11.41
C VAL A 5 10.66 -1.23 12.86
N PRO A 6 11.12 -0.41 13.83
CA PRO A 6 11.48 -0.88 15.17
C PRO A 6 10.37 -1.62 15.92
N PRO A 7 9.10 -1.16 15.92
CA PRO A 7 8.03 -1.90 16.59
C PRO A 7 7.85 -3.29 15.97
N LEU A 8 7.69 -3.35 14.65
CA LEU A 8 7.51 -4.62 13.93
C LEU A 8 8.72 -5.54 14.16
N ARG A 9 9.93 -5.00 14.10
CA ARG A 9 11.16 -5.74 14.36
C ARG A 9 11.17 -6.34 15.75
N ASN A 10 10.99 -5.54 16.78
CA ASN A 10 11.09 -5.99 18.16
C ASN A 10 10.07 -7.08 18.46
N TYR A 11 8.85 -6.98 17.91
CA TYR A 11 7.85 -8.05 18.01
C TYR A 11 8.33 -9.40 17.46
N PHE A 12 8.95 -9.38 16.29
CA PHE A 12 9.42 -10.59 15.59
C PHE A 12 10.78 -11.11 16.06
N LEU A 13 11.51 -10.35 16.87
CA LEU A 13 12.76 -10.81 17.49
C LEU A 13 12.50 -11.79 18.64
N GLU A 14 11.39 -11.62 19.36
CA GLU A 14 10.99 -12.48 20.47
C GLU A 14 9.92 -13.47 20.01
N GLU A 15 10.24 -14.76 20.04
CA GLU A 15 9.31 -15.80 19.56
C GLU A 15 8.08 -15.96 20.47
N GLU A 16 8.21 -15.65 21.75
CA GLU A 16 7.13 -15.73 22.75
C GLU A 16 5.93 -14.84 22.39
N ASN A 17 6.19 -13.73 21.69
CA ASN A 17 5.19 -12.75 21.29
C ASN A 17 4.12 -13.30 20.32
N TYR A 18 4.46 -14.34 19.55
CA TYR A 18 3.55 -14.92 18.57
C TYR A 18 3.37 -16.45 18.68
N LYS A 19 4.24 -17.17 19.40
CA LYS A 19 4.17 -18.63 19.55
C LYS A 19 2.89 -19.14 20.22
N SER A 20 2.35 -18.35 21.16
CA SER A 20 1.15 -18.68 21.94
C SER A 20 -0.18 -18.44 21.22
N ILE A 21 -0.14 -17.89 19.99
CA ILE A 21 -1.35 -17.62 19.20
C ILE A 21 -2.02 -18.94 18.81
N GLN A 22 -3.31 -19.05 19.15
CA GLN A 22 -4.13 -20.20 18.78
C GLN A 22 -4.38 -20.21 17.27
N ARG A 23 -4.20 -21.39 16.67
CA ARG A 23 -4.21 -21.59 15.23
C ARG A 23 -5.35 -22.53 14.83
N PRO A 24 -6.01 -22.30 13.69
CA PRO A 24 -6.87 -23.31 13.09
C PRO A 24 -6.05 -24.53 12.67
N PRO A 25 -6.59 -25.76 12.76
CA PRO A 25 -5.94 -26.94 12.21
C PRO A 25 -5.77 -26.77 10.68
N GLY A 26 -4.56 -27.03 10.17
CA GLY A 26 -4.24 -26.88 8.73
C GLY A 26 -3.89 -25.46 8.28
N ASP A 27 -3.71 -24.51 9.19
CA ASP A 27 -3.33 -23.14 8.82
C ASP A 27 -1.86 -23.04 8.36
N ILE A 28 -1.69 -22.91 7.04
CA ILE A 28 -0.39 -22.69 6.40
C ILE A 28 0.11 -21.25 6.56
N MET A 29 -0.77 -20.27 6.83
CA MET A 29 -0.40 -18.85 6.86
C MET A 29 0.48 -18.51 8.06
N PHE A 30 0.35 -19.26 9.15
CA PHE A 30 1.21 -19.06 10.31
C PHE A 30 2.69 -19.38 10.06
N LEU A 31 2.99 -20.23 9.06
CA LEU A 31 4.37 -20.48 8.64
C LEU A 31 5.06 -19.18 8.20
N LEU A 32 4.30 -18.26 7.58
CA LEU A 32 4.78 -16.93 7.20
C LEU A 32 5.29 -16.14 8.42
N VAL A 33 4.55 -16.17 9.52
CA VAL A 33 4.88 -15.46 10.77
C VAL A 33 6.16 -16.07 11.39
N GLN A 34 6.23 -17.40 11.46
CA GLN A 34 7.38 -18.11 12.02
C GLN A 34 8.65 -17.86 11.20
N ARG A 35 8.59 -18.06 9.87
CA ARG A 35 9.74 -17.85 8.98
C ARG A 35 10.14 -16.38 8.90
N PHE A 36 9.19 -15.44 8.99
CA PHE A 36 9.51 -14.03 9.07
C PHE A 36 10.26 -13.70 10.38
N GLY A 37 9.80 -14.22 11.53
CA GLY A 37 10.50 -14.06 12.80
C GLY A 37 11.90 -14.68 12.81
N GLU A 38 12.07 -15.87 12.23
CA GLU A 38 13.40 -16.48 12.03
C GLU A 38 14.31 -15.60 11.15
N LEU A 39 13.78 -15.08 10.05
CA LEU A 39 14.53 -14.20 9.16
C LEU A 39 14.93 -12.90 9.87
N MET A 40 14.02 -12.30 10.64
CA MET A 40 14.28 -11.07 11.40
C MET A 40 15.38 -11.28 12.44
N ARG A 41 15.35 -12.39 13.19
CA ARG A 41 16.40 -12.77 14.14
C ARG A 41 17.74 -13.00 13.45
N LYS A 42 17.76 -13.64 12.28
CA LYS A 42 18.99 -13.85 11.50
C LYS A 42 19.56 -12.53 10.97
N LEU A 43 18.70 -11.62 10.47
CA LEU A 43 19.10 -10.31 9.94
C LEU A 43 19.68 -9.39 11.02
N TRP A 44 19.10 -9.42 12.22
CA TRP A 44 19.51 -8.58 13.35
C TRP A 44 20.42 -9.29 14.33
N ASN A 45 21.02 -10.43 13.95
CA ASN A 45 22.03 -11.09 14.77
C ASN A 45 23.36 -10.32 14.68
N PRO A 46 23.85 -9.70 15.76
CA PRO A 46 25.13 -8.98 15.76
C PRO A 46 26.34 -9.91 15.61
N ARG A 47 26.16 -11.21 15.84
CA ARG A 47 27.21 -12.25 15.77
C ARG A 47 26.96 -13.20 14.60
N ASN A 48 26.75 -12.64 13.41
CA ASN A 48 26.53 -13.45 12.23
C ASN A 48 27.85 -13.93 11.61
N PHE A 49 27.90 -15.19 11.16
CA PHE A 49 29.09 -15.75 10.52
C PHE A 49 29.36 -15.13 9.13
N LYS A 50 28.32 -14.59 8.49
CA LYS A 50 28.38 -13.92 7.19
C LYS A 50 27.62 -12.60 7.25
N ALA A 51 28.06 -11.61 6.49
CA ALA A 51 27.40 -10.31 6.38
C ALA A 51 26.06 -10.33 5.63
N HIS A 52 25.67 -11.48 5.05
CA HIS A 52 24.41 -11.66 4.34
C HIS A 52 23.62 -12.85 4.92
N VAL A 53 22.29 -12.76 4.82
CA VAL A 53 21.36 -13.81 5.25
C VAL A 53 20.55 -14.24 4.04
N SER A 54 20.51 -15.55 3.77
CA SER A 54 19.64 -16.10 2.73
C SER A 54 18.18 -16.12 3.21
N PRO A 55 17.24 -15.48 2.47
CA PRO A 55 15.82 -15.49 2.81
C PRO A 55 15.08 -16.71 2.24
N HIS A 56 15.79 -17.74 1.76
CA HIS A 56 15.18 -18.83 0.98
C HIS A 56 13.99 -19.51 1.68
N GLU A 57 14.12 -19.87 2.96
CA GLU A 57 13.02 -20.44 3.77
C GLU A 57 11.80 -19.52 3.85
N MET A 58 12.03 -18.22 4.00
CA MET A 58 10.97 -17.22 4.03
C MET A 58 10.27 -17.13 2.66
N LEU A 59 11.04 -17.16 1.58
CA LEU A 59 10.50 -17.12 0.24
C LEU A 59 9.71 -18.40 -0.10
N GLN A 60 10.15 -19.57 0.36
CA GLN A 60 9.38 -20.81 0.22
C GLN A 60 8.04 -20.72 0.95
N ALA A 61 8.02 -20.19 2.18
CA ALA A 61 6.78 -19.94 2.92
C ALA A 61 5.86 -18.96 2.17
N VAL A 62 6.43 -17.91 1.57
CA VAL A 62 5.69 -16.97 0.71
C VAL A 62 5.08 -17.67 -0.51
N VAL A 63 5.84 -18.50 -1.23
CA VAL A 63 5.35 -19.24 -2.40
C VAL A 63 4.17 -20.14 -2.01
N LEU A 64 4.30 -20.85 -0.89
CA LEU A 64 3.26 -21.75 -0.38
C LEU A 64 2.00 -20.98 0.04
N CYS A 65 2.16 -19.94 0.87
CA CYS A 65 1.05 -19.15 1.40
C CYS A 65 0.35 -18.34 0.30
N SER A 66 1.09 -17.87 -0.70
CA SER A 66 0.53 -17.10 -1.82
C SER A 66 -0.03 -17.98 -2.93
N LYS A 67 -0.01 -19.31 -2.79
CA LYS A 67 -0.44 -20.27 -3.83
C LYS A 67 0.28 -20.00 -5.17
N LYS A 68 1.60 -19.81 -5.13
CA LYS A 68 2.48 -19.51 -6.27
C LYS A 68 2.21 -18.17 -6.97
N ASN A 69 1.48 -17.25 -6.34
CA ASN A 69 1.31 -15.90 -6.88
C ASN A 69 2.62 -15.10 -6.82
N PHE A 70 3.42 -15.29 -5.76
CA PHE A 70 4.77 -14.75 -5.64
C PHE A 70 5.79 -15.88 -5.72
N GLN A 71 6.50 -15.98 -6.84
CA GLN A 71 7.47 -17.04 -7.12
C GLN A 71 8.91 -16.56 -6.87
N ILE A 72 9.82 -17.49 -6.58
CA ILE A 72 11.25 -17.17 -6.42
C ILE A 72 11.92 -16.93 -7.78
N THR A 73 11.49 -17.67 -8.80
CA THR A 73 12.07 -17.63 -10.16
C THR A 73 11.58 -16.45 -11.00
N LYS A 74 10.44 -15.84 -10.63
CA LYS A 74 9.82 -14.73 -11.36
C LYS A 74 9.61 -13.55 -10.43
N GLN A 75 10.26 -12.43 -10.75
CA GLN A 75 10.09 -11.18 -10.02
C GLN A 75 8.65 -10.65 -10.17
N GLY A 76 8.01 -10.33 -9.05
CA GLY A 76 6.72 -9.66 -8.99
C GLY A 76 6.84 -8.18 -8.63
N ASP A 77 5.72 -7.47 -8.61
CA ASP A 77 5.67 -6.09 -8.12
C ASP A 77 5.83 -6.06 -6.58
N GLY A 78 6.69 -5.18 -6.09
CA GLY A 78 6.95 -5.03 -4.66
C GLY A 78 5.77 -4.45 -3.88
N VAL A 79 4.92 -3.62 -4.51
CA VAL A 79 3.71 -3.07 -3.91
C VAL A 79 2.66 -4.15 -3.73
N ASP A 80 2.46 -4.99 -4.76
CA ASP A 80 1.54 -6.13 -4.69
C ASP A 80 1.98 -7.14 -3.63
N PHE A 81 3.29 -7.45 -3.61
CA PHE A 81 3.87 -8.31 -2.59
C PHE A 81 3.69 -7.71 -1.19
N LEU A 82 4.01 -6.43 -0.98
CA LEU A 82 3.88 -5.78 0.32
C LEU A 82 2.42 -5.76 0.80
N SER A 83 1.49 -5.44 -0.09
CA SER A 83 0.06 -5.43 0.21
C SER A 83 -0.44 -6.79 0.65
N TRP A 84 -0.15 -7.82 -0.14
CA TRP A 84 -0.48 -9.19 0.23
C TRP A 84 0.20 -9.60 1.53
N PHE A 85 1.49 -9.31 1.69
CA PHE A 85 2.29 -9.75 2.82
C PHE A 85 1.82 -9.14 4.14
N LEU A 86 1.53 -7.84 4.18
CA LEU A 86 1.01 -7.17 5.38
C LEU A 86 -0.38 -7.70 5.74
N ASN A 87 -1.25 -7.91 4.75
CA ASN A 87 -2.57 -8.48 4.97
C ASN A 87 -2.51 -9.93 5.44
N ALA A 88 -1.59 -10.72 4.89
CA ALA A 88 -1.36 -12.12 5.29
C ALA A 88 -0.78 -12.20 6.71
N LEU A 89 0.20 -11.37 7.07
CA LEU A 89 0.71 -11.28 8.44
C LEU A 89 -0.37 -10.86 9.43
N HIS A 90 -1.16 -9.83 9.08
CA HIS A 90 -2.26 -9.38 9.94
C HIS A 90 -3.29 -10.50 10.17
N SER A 91 -3.64 -11.23 9.10
CA SER A 91 -4.58 -12.34 9.17
C SER A 91 -4.03 -13.50 10.01
N ALA A 92 -2.77 -13.88 9.80
CA ALA A 92 -2.11 -14.98 10.52
C ALA A 92 -1.90 -14.69 12.01
N LEU A 93 -1.62 -13.42 12.37
CA LEU A 93 -1.50 -12.99 13.76
C LEU A 93 -2.86 -12.82 14.46
N GLY A 94 -3.96 -12.77 13.71
CA GLY A 94 -5.32 -12.61 14.24
C GLY A 94 -5.87 -13.85 14.97
N GLY A 95 -5.31 -15.03 14.75
CA GLY A 95 -5.75 -16.30 15.34
C GLY A 95 -7.14 -16.77 14.87
N THR A 96 -7.82 -17.58 15.68
CA THR A 96 -9.09 -18.27 15.33
C THR A 96 -10.36 -17.43 15.40
N LYS A 97 -10.30 -16.22 15.97
CA LYS A 97 -11.42 -15.27 16.01
C LYS A 97 -10.93 -13.99 15.36
N LYS A 98 -11.78 -13.25 14.64
CA LYS A 98 -11.54 -11.83 14.31
C LYS A 98 -11.49 -11.03 15.63
N LYS A 99 -10.46 -11.24 16.44
CA LYS A 99 -10.19 -10.43 17.63
C LYS A 99 -9.88 -9.05 17.07
N LYS A 100 -10.78 -8.08 17.30
CA LYS A 100 -10.51 -6.64 17.19
C LYS A 100 -9.40 -6.17 18.16
N LYS A 101 -8.58 -7.08 18.73
CA LYS A 101 -7.44 -6.78 19.57
C LYS A 101 -6.22 -6.56 18.70
N LYS A 102 -6.10 -5.28 18.34
CA LYS A 102 -4.90 -4.49 18.02
C LYS A 102 -3.61 -5.21 18.42
N LEU A 103 -2.85 -5.67 17.44
CA LEU A 103 -1.43 -6.00 17.63
C LEU A 103 -0.76 -4.72 18.18
N GLY A 104 -0.09 -4.74 19.34
CA GLY A 104 0.52 -3.53 19.93
C GLY A 104 1.59 -2.83 19.07
N PHE A 105 1.91 -3.41 17.90
CA PHE A 105 2.91 -2.93 16.95
C PHE A 105 2.30 -2.39 15.65
N LEU A 106 1.03 -2.72 15.40
CA LEU A 106 0.23 -2.17 14.33
C LEU A 106 -0.95 -1.52 15.03
N PRO A 107 -1.01 -0.17 15.12
CA PRO A 107 -2.17 0.47 15.72
C PRO A 107 -3.44 -0.11 15.09
N PRO A 108 -4.63 0.05 15.70
CA PRO A 108 -5.82 0.00 14.87
C PRO A 108 -5.53 0.94 13.71
N TRP A 109 -5.32 0.38 12.51
CA TRP A 109 -5.05 1.10 11.28
C TRP A 109 -6.35 1.83 10.86
N GLY A 110 -7.08 2.41 11.83
CA GLY A 110 -8.03 3.49 11.62
C GLY A 110 -7.23 4.76 11.42
N GLY A 111 -6.67 4.87 10.22
CA GLY A 111 -6.51 6.14 9.52
C GLY A 111 -7.48 6.06 8.36
N SER A 112 -8.39 7.03 8.24
CA SER A 112 -9.35 7.06 7.14
C SER A 112 -8.71 7.77 5.95
N PRO A 113 -8.74 7.20 4.74
CA PRO A 113 -8.85 7.90 3.49
C PRO A 113 -10.18 7.44 2.92
N GLY A 114 -11.26 7.97 3.47
CA GLY A 114 -12.56 7.74 2.89
C GLY A 114 -12.74 8.62 1.66
N PRO A 115 -13.26 8.11 0.53
CA PRO A 115 -13.74 8.99 -0.51
C PRO A 115 -15.08 9.60 -0.08
N PRO A 116 -15.26 10.93 -0.14
CA PRO A 116 -16.39 11.54 -0.83
C PRO A 116 -16.38 11.03 -2.27
N THR A 117 -17.31 10.15 -2.59
CA THR A 117 -17.59 9.75 -3.98
C THR A 117 -18.67 10.70 -4.47
N SER A 118 -18.35 11.54 -5.45
CA SER A 118 -19.37 12.21 -6.27
C SER A 118 -19.37 11.54 -7.63
N GLU A 119 -20.45 10.85 -7.96
CA GLU A 119 -20.67 10.34 -9.30
C GLU A 119 -20.81 11.53 -10.25
N LEU A 120 -20.07 11.54 -11.35
CA LEU A 120 -20.19 12.55 -12.39
C LEU A 120 -20.40 11.81 -13.70
N SER A 121 -21.66 11.55 -14.01
CA SER A 121 -22.08 11.03 -15.30
C SER A 121 -21.87 12.10 -16.37
N VAL A 122 -20.82 11.92 -17.18
CA VAL A 122 -20.59 12.50 -18.53
C VAL A 122 -20.49 14.05 -18.58
N PRO A 123 -19.64 14.67 -19.42
CA PRO A 123 -19.72 16.11 -19.65
C PRO A 123 -21.03 16.47 -20.35
N GLN A 124 -22.07 16.73 -19.56
CA GLN A 124 -23.39 17.22 -19.98
C GLN A 124 -23.50 18.75 -19.81
N PRO A 125 -24.43 19.40 -20.54
CA PRO A 125 -24.73 20.83 -20.41
C PRO A 125 -25.00 21.25 -18.95
N ALA A 126 -24.68 22.50 -18.62
CA ALA A 126 -24.72 23.02 -17.25
C ALA A 126 -26.11 22.89 -16.57
N GLU A 127 -27.19 22.89 -17.35
CA GLU A 127 -28.57 22.77 -16.88
C GLU A 127 -28.94 21.33 -16.45
N GLU A 128 -28.46 20.30 -17.16
CA GLU A 128 -28.68 18.89 -16.79
C GLU A 128 -27.87 18.50 -15.54
N LYS A 129 -26.65 19.05 -15.38
CA LYS A 129 -25.84 18.85 -14.17
C LYS A 129 -26.55 19.33 -12.90
N ALA A 130 -27.23 20.48 -12.96
CA ALA A 130 -27.94 21.03 -11.81
C ALA A 130 -29.15 20.18 -11.39
N GLN A 131 -29.81 19.52 -12.35
CA GLN A 131 -30.91 18.59 -12.10
C GLN A 131 -30.41 17.24 -11.56
N LEU A 132 -29.28 16.72 -12.07
CA LEU A 132 -28.66 15.50 -11.58
C LEU A 132 -28.11 15.65 -10.15
N LEU A 133 -27.62 16.84 -9.77
CA LEU A 133 -27.19 17.15 -8.40
C LEU A 133 -28.32 17.14 -7.36
N GLN A 134 -29.59 17.20 -7.79
CA GLN A 134 -30.74 17.04 -6.89
C GLN A 134 -31.06 15.58 -6.58
N ASN A 135 -30.60 14.64 -7.39
CA ASN A 135 -30.78 13.21 -7.14
C ASN A 135 -29.88 12.75 -5.99
N SER A 136 -30.44 11.98 -5.05
CA SER A 136 -29.72 11.49 -3.86
C SER A 136 -28.52 10.60 -4.19
N GLU A 137 -28.48 10.02 -5.39
CA GLU A 137 -27.38 9.20 -5.91
C GLU A 137 -26.10 10.01 -6.21
N TYR A 138 -26.25 11.30 -6.52
CA TYR A 138 -25.14 12.21 -6.85
C TYR A 138 -24.64 13.02 -5.66
N GLN A 139 -25.18 12.78 -4.46
CA GLN A 139 -24.73 13.45 -3.25
C GLN A 139 -23.39 12.89 -2.78
N GLU A 140 -22.56 13.75 -2.18
CA GLU A 140 -21.29 13.33 -1.60
C GLU A 140 -21.50 12.28 -0.51
N MET A 141 -21.11 11.03 -0.78
CA MET A 141 -21.12 9.97 0.23
C MET A 141 -19.76 9.86 0.90
N MET A 142 -19.73 9.98 2.23
CA MET A 142 -18.52 9.72 3.03
C MET A 142 -18.43 8.24 3.41
N VAL A 143 -17.39 7.55 2.92
CA VAL A 143 -17.14 6.14 3.27
C VAL A 143 -15.80 6.00 3.98
N GLU A 144 -15.79 5.74 5.28
CA GLU A 144 -14.53 5.55 6.03
C GLU A 144 -13.90 4.18 5.75
N SER A 145 -12.60 4.16 5.44
CA SER A 145 -11.85 2.92 5.17
C SER A 145 -10.45 2.95 5.78
N THR A 146 -9.86 1.79 6.05
CA THR A 146 -8.51 1.69 6.62
C THR A 146 -7.46 1.49 5.53
N PHE A 147 -6.27 2.06 5.68
CA PHE A 147 -5.15 1.86 4.74
C PHE A 147 -3.89 1.29 5.40
N MET A 148 -3.14 0.47 4.66
CA MET A 148 -1.81 -0.01 5.05
C MET A 148 -0.68 0.88 4.54
N TYR A 149 -0.90 1.48 3.37
CA TYR A 149 0.03 2.35 2.67
C TYR A 149 -0.79 3.35 1.84
N LEU A 150 -0.19 4.50 1.56
CA LEU A 150 -0.77 5.48 0.65
C LEU A 150 -0.18 5.28 -0.74
N THR A 151 -1.06 5.04 -1.71
CA THR A 151 -0.67 5.00 -3.12
C THR A 151 -0.56 6.42 -3.65
N LEU A 152 0.68 6.82 -3.97
CA LEU A 152 1.00 8.10 -4.57
C LEU A 152 1.08 7.93 -6.08
N ASP A 153 0.19 8.63 -6.77
CA ASP A 153 0.17 8.63 -8.23
C ASP A 153 1.14 9.71 -8.73
N LEU A 154 2.07 9.31 -9.59
CA LEU A 154 2.95 10.26 -10.27
C LEU A 154 2.20 10.90 -11.45
N PRO A 155 2.44 12.19 -11.73
CA PRO A 155 1.97 12.77 -12.97
C PRO A 155 2.59 12.03 -14.16
N THR A 156 1.88 12.00 -15.28
CA THR A 156 2.40 11.41 -16.52
C THR A 156 3.69 12.12 -16.92
N ALA A 157 4.70 11.34 -17.32
CA ALA A 157 5.95 11.91 -17.80
C ALA A 157 5.66 12.83 -19.00
N PRO A 158 6.24 14.04 -19.06
CA PRO A 158 6.10 14.92 -20.22
C PRO A 158 6.57 14.19 -21.48
N LEU A 159 5.72 14.17 -22.52
CA LEU A 159 6.06 13.54 -23.81
C LEU A 159 7.18 14.28 -24.54
N TYR A 160 7.35 15.58 -24.23
CA TYR A 160 8.32 16.46 -24.87
C TYR A 160 9.36 16.93 -23.88
N LYS A 161 10.59 17.11 -24.37
CA LYS A 161 11.68 17.72 -23.60
C LYS A 161 11.41 19.23 -23.54
N ASP A 162 11.44 19.79 -22.35
CA ASP A 162 11.41 21.25 -22.19
C ASP A 162 12.73 21.84 -22.71
N GLU A 163 12.70 22.90 -23.53
CA GLU A 163 13.91 23.55 -24.05
C GLU A 163 14.78 24.16 -22.94
N LYS A 164 14.22 24.31 -21.74
CA LYS A 164 14.83 25.01 -20.60
C LYS A 164 15.50 24.10 -19.58
N GLU A 165 15.24 22.79 -19.58
CA GLU A 165 15.87 21.86 -18.64
C GLU A 165 16.78 20.88 -19.36
N GLN A 166 18.10 21.00 -19.11
CA GLN A 166 19.09 19.99 -19.51
C GLN A 166 18.90 18.65 -18.77
N LEU A 167 18.00 18.60 -17.77
CA LEU A 167 17.63 17.37 -17.08
C LEU A 167 16.53 16.63 -17.86
N ILE A 168 16.90 15.49 -18.43
CA ILE A 168 15.99 14.60 -19.18
C ILE A 168 14.91 13.96 -18.27
N ILE A 169 15.12 13.95 -16.94
CA ILE A 169 14.26 13.22 -15.99
C ILE A 169 13.36 14.21 -15.25
N PRO A 170 12.02 14.11 -15.36
CA PRO A 170 11.09 14.99 -14.66
C PRO A 170 11.20 14.81 -13.15
N GLN A 171 10.99 15.90 -12.41
CA GLN A 171 11.02 15.91 -10.94
C GLN A 171 9.74 16.48 -10.37
N VAL A 172 9.26 15.89 -9.27
CA VAL A 172 8.04 16.31 -8.59
C VAL A 172 8.26 16.29 -7.08
N PRO A 173 7.91 17.37 -6.35
CA PRO A 173 7.96 17.35 -4.91
C PRO A 173 6.95 16.38 -4.28
N LEU A 174 7.32 15.77 -3.16
CA LEU A 174 6.45 14.83 -2.43
C LEU A 174 5.13 15.46 -1.96
N PHE A 175 5.16 16.73 -1.56
CA PHE A 175 3.94 17.43 -1.12
C PHE A 175 2.90 17.54 -2.25
N SER A 176 3.32 17.68 -3.50
CA SER A 176 2.42 17.79 -4.65
C SER A 176 1.65 16.50 -4.88
N ILE A 177 2.30 15.34 -4.75
CA ILE A 177 1.62 14.03 -4.87
C ILE A 177 0.83 13.65 -3.62
N LEU A 178 1.19 14.20 -2.45
CA LEU A 178 0.41 14.08 -1.22
C LEU A 178 -0.85 14.95 -1.20
N ALA A 179 -0.92 15.99 -2.05
CA ALA A 179 -2.10 16.85 -2.17
C ALA A 179 -3.38 16.05 -2.45
N LYS A 180 -3.27 14.87 -3.09
CA LYS A 180 -4.37 13.91 -3.24
C LYS A 180 -5.15 13.62 -1.94
N PHE A 181 -4.51 13.73 -0.78
CA PHE A 181 -5.05 13.36 0.53
C PHE A 181 -5.42 14.54 1.45
N ASN A 182 -5.46 15.76 0.91
CA ASN A 182 -5.72 16.98 1.68
C ASN A 182 -7.22 17.30 1.91
N GLY A 183 -8.15 16.52 1.33
CA GLY A 183 -9.59 16.80 1.40
C GLY A 183 -10.06 17.94 0.50
N ALA A 184 -9.23 18.43 -0.42
CA ALA A 184 -9.58 19.45 -1.42
C ALA A 184 -9.36 18.94 -2.85
N THR A 185 -8.30 18.18 -3.09
CA THR A 185 -7.97 17.66 -4.41
C THR A 185 -8.91 16.51 -4.79
N GLU A 186 -9.64 16.72 -5.88
CA GLU A 186 -10.50 15.71 -6.49
C GLU A 186 -9.72 14.91 -7.52
N LYS A 187 -9.94 13.60 -7.53
CA LYS A 187 -9.34 12.69 -8.49
C LYS A 187 -10.42 11.98 -9.28
N GLU A 188 -10.33 12.08 -10.60
CA GLU A 188 -11.17 11.30 -11.52
C GLU A 188 -10.81 9.83 -11.49
N TYR A 189 -11.85 9.01 -11.33
CA TYR A 189 -11.81 7.58 -11.55
C TYR A 189 -12.82 7.23 -12.62
N LYS A 190 -12.38 6.49 -13.63
CA LYS A 190 -13.20 6.06 -14.76
C LYS A 190 -13.38 4.56 -14.68
N THR A 191 -14.62 4.13 -14.46
CA THR A 191 -15.06 2.74 -14.64
C THR A 191 -15.66 2.61 -16.04
N TYR A 192 -15.87 1.37 -16.51
CA TYR A 192 -16.49 1.10 -17.81
C TYR A 192 -17.85 1.77 -18.02
N LYS A 193 -18.60 2.06 -16.94
CA LYS A 193 -19.95 2.63 -16.99
C LYS A 193 -20.05 4.06 -16.44
N GLU A 194 -19.15 4.45 -15.55
CA GLU A 194 -19.30 5.65 -14.71
C GLU A 194 -17.96 6.33 -14.50
N ASN A 195 -17.98 7.67 -14.47
CA ASN A 195 -16.89 8.46 -13.95
C ASN A 195 -17.31 8.97 -12.57
N PHE A 196 -16.43 8.84 -11.59
CA PHE A 196 -16.66 9.40 -10.27
C PHE A 196 -15.44 10.17 -9.81
N LEU A 197 -15.66 11.30 -9.16
CA LEU A 197 -14.62 12.03 -8.47
C LEU A 197 -14.50 11.48 -7.05
N LYS A 198 -13.25 11.20 -6.66
CA LYS A 198 -12.89 10.88 -5.28
C LYS A 198 -11.95 11.93 -4.77
N ARG A 199 -12.33 12.53 -3.66
CA ARG A 199 -11.43 13.33 -2.83
C ARG A 199 -11.04 12.47 -1.64
N PHE A 200 -9.79 12.56 -1.18
CA PHE A 200 -9.34 11.77 -0.02
C PHE A 200 -8.93 12.73 1.08
N GLN A 201 -9.29 12.41 2.31
CA GLN A 201 -8.88 13.17 3.49
C GLN A 201 -8.31 12.23 4.54
N LEU A 202 -7.10 12.52 5.03
CA LEU A 202 -6.48 11.76 6.10
C LEU A 202 -7.01 12.22 7.45
N THR A 203 -7.75 11.35 8.13
CA THR A 203 -8.28 11.67 9.48
C THR A 203 -7.32 11.27 10.60
N LYS A 204 -6.55 10.20 10.41
CA LYS A 204 -5.57 9.72 11.39
C LYS A 204 -4.36 9.09 10.71
N LEU A 205 -3.19 9.40 11.23
CA LEU A 205 -1.92 8.91 10.70
C LEU A 205 -1.37 7.75 11.53
N PRO A 206 -0.83 6.69 10.89
CA PRO A 206 -0.11 5.65 11.59
C PRO A 206 1.27 6.17 12.05
N PRO A 207 1.86 5.61 13.12
CA PRO A 207 3.22 5.94 13.56
C PRO A 207 4.29 5.64 12.49
N TYR A 208 4.02 4.65 11.63
CA TYR A 208 4.84 4.34 10.46
C TYR A 208 3.97 4.42 9.22
N LEU A 209 4.24 5.41 8.39
CA LEU A 209 3.51 5.67 7.16
C LEU A 209 4.29 5.12 5.96
N ILE A 210 3.63 4.29 5.15
CA ILE A 210 4.23 3.71 3.95
C ILE A 210 3.70 4.46 2.74
N PHE A 211 4.60 4.96 1.90
CA PHE A 211 4.27 5.51 0.60
C PHE A 211 4.61 4.52 -0.51
N CYS A 212 3.60 4.10 -1.25
CA CYS A 212 3.75 3.30 -2.46
C CYS A 212 3.60 4.22 -3.66
N ILE A 213 4.74 4.65 -4.21
CA ILE A 213 4.78 5.49 -5.41
C ILE A 213 4.50 4.60 -6.63
N LYS A 214 3.38 4.84 -7.30
CA LYS A 214 2.95 4.07 -8.47
C LYS A 214 3.79 4.44 -9.68
N ARG A 215 4.81 3.60 -9.96
CA ARG A 215 5.73 3.80 -11.09
C ARG A 215 5.36 3.01 -12.33
N PHE A 216 4.68 1.88 -12.20
CA PHE A 216 4.34 1.03 -13.32
C PHE A 216 2.88 1.21 -13.71
N THR A 217 2.65 1.51 -14.98
CA THR A 217 1.31 1.63 -15.57
C THR A 217 1.27 0.80 -16.85
N LYS A 218 0.27 -0.07 -16.95
CA LYS A 218 0.05 -0.87 -18.16
C LYS A 218 -0.69 -0.01 -19.18
N ASN A 219 -0.03 0.31 -20.28
CA ASN A 219 -0.67 0.89 -21.46
C ASN A 219 -1.22 -0.26 -22.35
N ASN A 220 -1.86 0.08 -23.46
CA ASN A 220 -2.42 -0.88 -24.41
C ASN A 220 -1.38 -1.88 -24.97
N PHE A 221 -0.09 -1.49 -25.00
CA PHE A 221 0.97 -2.26 -25.64
C PHE A 221 1.95 -2.91 -24.65
N PHE A 222 2.41 -2.17 -23.64
CA PHE A 222 3.41 -2.64 -22.69
C PHE A 222 3.25 -1.96 -21.32
N VAL A 223 3.98 -2.46 -20.32
CA VAL A 223 4.07 -1.82 -19.00
C VAL A 223 5.13 -0.74 -19.07
N GLU A 224 4.69 0.50 -18.89
CA GLU A 224 5.55 1.67 -18.89
C GLU A 224 5.95 2.04 -17.46
N LYS A 225 7.22 2.38 -17.27
CA LYS A 225 7.75 2.86 -16.00
C LYS A 225 7.85 4.37 -16.03
N ASN A 226 7.17 5.04 -15.11
CA ASN A 226 7.29 6.47 -14.88
C ASN A 226 8.67 6.80 -14.27
N PRO A 227 9.54 7.53 -14.98
CA PRO A 227 10.90 7.84 -14.54
C PRO A 227 10.96 9.01 -13.55
N THR A 228 9.84 9.68 -13.25
CA THR A 228 9.80 10.89 -12.43
C THR A 228 10.46 10.70 -11.07
N ILE A 229 11.38 11.61 -10.73
CA ILE A 229 12.04 11.64 -9.42
C ILE A 229 11.10 12.35 -8.45
N VAL A 230 10.90 11.72 -7.28
CA VAL A 230 10.13 12.35 -6.21
C VAL A 230 11.11 13.00 -5.26
N ASN A 231 11.01 14.31 -5.11
CA ASN A 231 11.85 15.09 -4.19
C ASN A 231 11.17 15.10 -2.82
N PHE A 232 11.79 14.45 -1.84
CA PHE A 232 11.29 14.40 -0.46
C PHE A 232 12.40 14.76 0.53
N PRO A 233 12.07 15.52 1.60
CA PRO A 233 13.01 15.73 2.71
C PRO A 233 13.21 14.42 3.47
N ILE A 234 14.41 14.20 3.98
CA ILE A 234 14.79 13.01 4.77
C ILE A 234 14.92 13.30 6.28
N THR A 235 14.62 14.53 6.69
CA THR A 235 14.75 15.06 8.06
C THR A 235 13.45 15.65 8.53
#